data_AF-Q26HB7-F1
#
_entry.id   AF-Q26HB7-F1
#
_cell.length_a   1.000
_cell.length_b   1.000
_cell.length_c   1.000
_cell.angle_alpha   90.00
_cell.angle_beta   90.00
_cell.angle_gamma   90.00
#
_symmetry.space_group_name_H-M   'P 1'
#
loop_
_entity.id
_entity.type
_entity.pdbx_description
1 polymer ?
#
loop_
_entity_poly.entity_id
_entity_poly.type
_entity_poly.pdbx_seq_one_letter_code
_entity_poly.pdbx_strand_id
1 'polypeptide(L)'
;MELICDALEIESSSINSIESLNHGKSLSTIIIHYIFLFIINILVMGIVGYLTLDSEATFHSRIGAYLLSFFIPCFIVFFTQKLTSGERLLKYGMGYIFYVISVFYVMPFGNAWFNGIRLGLFPCILISLAVLFYGERLLPKN
;
A
#
# COMPACT_ATOMS: atom_id res chain seq x y z
N MET A 1 35.53 -1.20 -8.57
CA MET A 1 35.69 -1.72 -7.19
C MET A 1 36.89 -2.65 -7.08
N GLU A 2 37.28 -3.35 -8.15
CA GLU A 2 38.52 -4.17 -8.23
C GLU A 2 39.81 -3.38 -7.91
N LEU A 3 39.98 -2.18 -8.47
CA LEU A 3 41.19 -1.36 -8.27
C LEU A 3 41.48 -1.00 -6.80
N ILE A 4 40.44 -0.93 -5.95
CA ILE A 4 40.59 -0.62 -4.52
C ILE A 4 40.94 -1.89 -3.75
N CYS A 5 40.39 -3.04 -4.14
CA CYS A 5 40.67 -4.33 -3.49
C CYS A 5 42.10 -4.81 -3.79
N ASP A 6 42.57 -4.60 -5.02
CA ASP A 6 43.96 -4.89 -5.41
C ASP A 6 44.96 -4.00 -4.67
N ALA A 7 44.64 -2.72 -4.45
CA ALA A 7 45.52 -1.80 -3.72
C ALA A 7 45.62 -2.11 -2.22
N LEU A 8 44.65 -2.85 -1.66
CA LEU A 8 44.57 -3.20 -0.24
C LEU A 8 44.93 -4.67 0.03
N GLU A 9 45.30 -5.45 -0.99
CA GLU A 9 45.54 -6.90 -0.92
C GLU A 9 44.40 -7.67 -0.22
N ILE A 10 43.17 -7.17 -0.32
CA ILE A 10 42.01 -7.81 0.30
C ILE A 10 41.45 -8.82 -0.69
N GLU A 11 41.55 -10.11 -0.32
CA GLU A 11 40.95 -11.20 -1.07
C GLU A 11 39.43 -10.94 -1.20
N SER A 12 38.93 -10.75 -2.42
CA SER A 12 37.52 -10.41 -2.67
C SER A 12 36.52 -11.45 -2.11
N SER A 13 36.99 -12.68 -1.88
CA SER A 13 36.29 -13.76 -1.18
C SER A 13 35.97 -13.43 0.29
N SER A 14 36.84 -12.67 0.97
CA SER A 14 36.65 -12.24 2.35
C SER A 14 35.58 -11.15 2.50
N ILE A 15 35.42 -10.27 1.50
CA ILE A 15 34.37 -9.23 1.51
C ILE A 15 32.99 -9.86 1.26
N ASN A 16 32.89 -10.79 0.31
CA ASN A 16 31.64 -11.49 0.01
C ASN A 16 31.14 -12.34 1.20
N SER A 17 32.06 -12.91 1.99
CA SER A 17 31.69 -13.67 3.20
C SER A 17 31.19 -12.77 4.33
N ILE A 18 31.73 -11.55 4.50
CA ILE A 18 31.22 -10.56 5.46
C ILE A 18 29.84 -10.05 5.05
N GLU A 19 29.59 -9.83 3.75
CA GLU A 19 28.28 -9.42 3.25
C GLU A 19 27.22 -10.53 3.43
N SER A 20 27.62 -11.81 3.31
CA SER A 20 26.75 -12.96 3.55
C SER A 20 26.39 -13.17 5.04
N LEU A 21 27.31 -12.81 5.96
CA LEU A 21 27.08 -12.87 7.41
C LEU A 21 26.17 -11.73 7.90
N ASN A 22 26.13 -10.62 7.18
CA ASN A 22 25.26 -9.46 7.47
C ASN A 22 23.87 -9.56 6.78
N HIS A 23 23.62 -10.64 6.03
CA HIS A 23 22.39 -10.84 5.26
C HIS A 23 21.26 -11.54 6.04
N GLY A 24 21.28 -11.46 7.37
CA GLY A 24 20.09 -11.66 8.17
C GLY A 24 19.41 -10.32 8.35
N LYS A 25 18.45 -9.93 7.49
CA LYS A 25 17.52 -8.85 7.85
C LYS A 25 17.02 -9.17 9.25
N SER A 26 17.40 -8.35 10.23
CA SER A 26 17.05 -8.64 11.63
C SER A 26 15.53 -8.83 11.71
N LEU A 27 15.08 -9.88 12.41
CA LEU A 27 13.64 -10.15 12.57
C LEU A 27 12.89 -8.89 13.02
N SER A 28 13.55 -8.07 13.84
CA SER A 28 13.08 -6.74 14.26
C SER A 28 12.74 -5.81 13.08
N THR A 29 13.64 -5.64 12.10
CA THR A 29 13.41 -4.78 10.93
C THR A 29 12.23 -5.25 10.09
N ILE A 30 12.06 -6.56 9.93
CA ILE A 30 10.92 -7.14 9.20
C ILE A 30 9.61 -6.83 9.93
N ILE A 31 9.58 -7.04 11.25
CA ILE A 31 8.40 -6.79 12.08
C ILE A 31 7.99 -5.31 12.02
N ILE A 32 8.95 -4.38 12.19
CA ILE A 32 8.69 -2.95 12.13
C ILE A 32 8.11 -2.55 10.77
N HIS A 33 8.64 -3.10 9.67
CA HIS A 33 8.14 -2.82 8.32
C HIS A 33 6.68 -3.26 8.15
N TYR A 34 6.32 -4.45 8.62
CA TYR A 34 4.93 -4.93 8.53
C TYR A 34 3.97 -4.15 9.43
N ILE A 35 4.40 -3.74 10.62
CA ILE A 35 3.59 -2.88 11.50
C ILE A 35 3.30 -1.54 10.82
N PHE A 36 4.33 -0.91 10.24
CA PHE A 36 4.15 0.37 9.56
C PHE A 36 3.25 0.25 8.34
N LEU A 37 3.41 -0.83 7.56
CA LEU A 37 2.55 -1.15 6.44
C LEU A 37 1.08 -1.32 6.88
N PHE A 38 0.85 -2.00 8.01
CA PHE A 38 -0.48 -2.19 8.57
C PHE A 38 -1.12 -0.86 8.99
N ILE A 39 -0.38 0.01 9.69
CA ILE A 39 -0.85 1.34 10.10
C ILE A 39 -1.22 2.19 8.88
N ILE A 40 -0.37 2.21 7.84
CA ILE A 40 -0.66 2.94 6.60
C ILE A 40 -1.95 2.44 5.97
N ASN A 41 -2.14 1.12 5.87
CA ASN A 41 -3.33 0.52 5.28
C ASN A 41 -4.61 0.94 6.02
N ILE A 42 -4.58 0.95 7.36
CA ILE A 42 -5.70 1.43 8.18
C ILE A 42 -5.93 2.92 7.96
N LEU A 43 -4.87 3.73 7.95
CA LEU A 43 -4.99 5.18 7.85
C LEU A 43 -5.58 5.60 6.50
N VAL A 44 -5.06 5.04 5.40
CA VAL A 44 -5.57 5.32 4.04
C VAL A 44 -7.07 5.03 3.97
N MET A 45 -7.48 3.87 4.47
CA MET A 45 -8.87 3.48 4.39
C MET A 45 -9.77 4.18 5.42
N GLY A 46 -9.22 4.52 6.59
CA GLY A 46 -9.91 5.33 7.60
C GLY A 46 -10.25 6.72 7.05
N ILE A 47 -9.33 7.35 6.31
CA ILE A 47 -9.58 8.63 5.66
C ILE A 47 -10.68 8.49 4.60
N VAL A 48 -10.53 7.57 3.64
CA VAL A 48 -11.54 7.36 2.58
C VAL A 48 -12.91 7.01 3.17
N GLY A 49 -12.93 6.17 4.20
CA GLY A 49 -14.11 5.80 4.95
C GLY A 49 -14.79 6.98 5.64
N TYR A 50 -14.02 7.80 6.35
CA TYR A 50 -14.53 9.02 6.99
C TYR A 50 -15.09 10.02 5.98
N LEU A 51 -14.40 10.24 4.85
CA LEU A 51 -14.87 11.19 3.84
C LEU A 51 -16.14 10.71 3.10
N THR A 52 -16.48 9.42 3.17
CA THR A 52 -17.64 8.84 2.45
C THR A 52 -18.80 8.45 3.36
N LEU A 53 -18.54 7.67 4.41
CA LEU A 53 -19.57 7.07 5.27
C LEU A 53 -19.98 7.94 6.46
N ASP A 54 -19.21 8.96 6.82
CA ASP A 54 -19.53 9.81 7.97
C ASP A 54 -20.86 10.54 7.75
N SER A 55 -21.64 10.72 8.82
CA SER A 55 -22.94 11.40 8.74
C SER A 55 -22.83 12.86 8.29
N GLU A 56 -21.69 13.50 8.55
CA GLU A 56 -21.38 14.88 8.16
C GLU A 56 -20.73 14.95 6.76
N ALA A 57 -20.54 13.83 6.06
CA ALA A 57 -19.87 13.78 4.77
C ALA A 57 -20.66 14.51 3.68
N THR A 58 -20.21 15.74 3.37
CA THR A 58 -20.76 16.58 2.30
C THR A 58 -20.35 16.08 0.91
N PHE A 59 -21.01 16.61 -0.12
CA PHE A 59 -20.66 16.32 -1.52
C PHE A 59 -19.19 16.64 -1.84
N HIS A 60 -18.65 17.71 -1.26
CA HIS A 60 -17.26 18.12 -1.46
C HIS A 60 -16.28 17.12 -0.84
N SER A 61 -16.60 16.62 0.37
CA SER A 61 -15.81 15.58 1.04
C SER A 61 -15.76 14.30 0.20
N ARG A 62 -16.91 13.89 -0.38
CA ARG A 62 -16.98 12.70 -1.23
C ARG A 62 -16.15 12.85 -2.51
N ILE A 63 -16.19 14.01 -3.16
CA ILE A 63 -15.28 14.31 -4.29
C ILE A 63 -13.82 14.17 -3.84
N GLY A 64 -13.48 14.69 -2.66
CA GLY A 64 -12.17 14.51 -2.03
C GLY A 64 -11.79 13.04 -1.87
N ALA A 65 -12.72 12.18 -1.44
CA ALA A 65 -12.49 10.74 -1.33
C ALA A 65 -12.16 10.09 -2.69
N TYR A 66 -12.91 10.44 -3.74
CA TYR A 66 -12.64 9.95 -5.10
C TYR A 66 -11.24 10.34 -5.59
N LEU A 67 -10.84 11.60 -5.35
CA LEU A 67 -9.51 12.10 -5.68
C LEU A 67 -8.44 11.33 -4.89
N LEU A 68 -8.60 11.18 -3.58
CA LEU A 68 -7.65 10.46 -2.72
C LEU A 68 -7.51 8.99 -3.12
N SER A 69 -8.61 8.34 -3.46
CA SER A 69 -8.62 6.96 -3.95
C SER A 69 -7.84 6.77 -5.25
N PHE A 70 -7.68 7.81 -6.05
CA PHE A 70 -6.80 7.76 -7.21
C PHE A 70 -5.35 8.12 -6.84
N PHE A 71 -5.15 9.27 -6.19
CA PHE A 71 -3.82 9.82 -5.96
C PHE A 71 -2.99 9.02 -4.96
N ILE A 72 -3.55 8.54 -3.85
CA ILE A 72 -2.79 7.76 -2.85
C ILE A 72 -2.22 6.49 -3.50
N PRO A 73 -3.02 5.64 -4.17
CA PRO A 73 -2.52 4.52 -4.95
C PRO A 73 -1.50 4.89 -6.02
N CYS A 74 -1.68 5.99 -6.73
CA CYS A 74 -0.68 6.48 -7.69
C CYS A 74 0.67 6.76 -7.03
N PHE A 75 0.70 7.42 -5.87
CA PHE A 75 1.93 7.64 -5.11
C PHE A 75 2.55 6.32 -4.65
N ILE A 76 1.73 5.38 -4.15
CA ILE A 76 2.21 4.05 -3.77
C ILE A 76 2.89 3.38 -4.96
N VAL A 77 2.25 3.36 -6.13
CA VAL A 77 2.82 2.79 -7.36
C VAL A 77 4.14 3.48 -7.71
N PHE A 78 4.19 4.82 -7.66
CA PHE A 78 5.39 5.60 -7.98
C PHE A 78 6.58 5.26 -7.08
N PHE A 79 6.35 5.09 -5.77
CA PHE A 79 7.42 4.72 -4.82
C PHE A 79 7.71 3.23 -4.76
N THR A 80 6.88 2.38 -5.38
CA THR A 80 7.00 0.91 -5.32
C THR A 80 7.15 0.27 -6.70
N GLN A 81 7.80 0.96 -7.64
CA GLN A 81 8.06 0.45 -9.00
C GLN A 81 8.84 -0.88 -9.03
N LYS A 82 9.60 -1.17 -7.96
CA LYS A 82 10.33 -2.44 -7.81
C LYS A 82 9.45 -3.64 -7.44
N LEU A 83 8.23 -3.39 -6.95
CA LEU A 83 7.29 -4.45 -6.56
C LEU A 83 6.41 -4.84 -7.74
N THR A 84 6.11 -6.14 -7.85
CA THR A 84 5.15 -6.62 -8.84
C THR A 84 3.75 -6.09 -8.52
N SER A 85 2.90 -5.95 -9.54
CA SER A 85 1.50 -5.51 -9.37
C SER A 85 0.73 -6.35 -8.33
N GLY A 86 0.93 -7.67 -8.31
CA GLY A 86 0.30 -8.56 -7.35
C GLY A 86 0.78 -8.34 -5.91
N GLU A 87 2.09 -8.23 -5.70
CA GLU A 87 2.66 -7.96 -4.37
C GLU A 87 2.23 -6.60 -3.83
N ARG A 88 2.17 -5.58 -4.69
CA ARG A 88 1.71 -4.24 -4.33
C ARG A 88 0.23 -4.27 -3.94
N LEU A 89 -0.61 -4.96 -4.71
CA LEU A 89 -2.02 -5.14 -4.38
C LEU A 89 -2.19 -5.86 -3.04
N LEU A 90 -1.39 -6.89 -2.75
CA LEU A 90 -1.52 -7.63 -1.50
C LEU A 90 -1.05 -6.79 -0.29
N LYS A 91 0.09 -6.10 -0.42
CA LYS A 91 0.67 -5.28 0.67
C LYS A 91 -0.14 -4.02 0.98
N TYR A 92 -0.62 -3.32 -0.04
CA TYR A 92 -1.32 -2.03 0.10
C TYR A 92 -2.83 -2.12 -0.15
N GLY A 93 -3.32 -3.27 -0.59
CA GLY A 93 -4.74 -3.54 -0.80
C GLY A 93 -5.43 -4.21 0.39
N MET A 94 -4.69 -4.83 1.30
CA MET A 94 -5.26 -5.53 2.46
C MET A 94 -6.06 -4.61 3.38
N GLY A 95 -5.70 -3.32 3.49
CA GLY A 95 -6.47 -2.34 4.25
C GLY A 95 -7.91 -2.18 3.76
N TYR A 96 -8.13 -2.25 2.44
CA TYR A 96 -9.48 -2.17 1.86
C TYR A 96 -10.32 -3.39 2.24
N ILE A 97 -9.73 -4.59 2.18
CA ILE A 97 -10.40 -5.84 2.56
C ILE A 97 -10.80 -5.78 4.03
N PHE A 98 -9.87 -5.40 4.91
CA PHE A 98 -10.12 -5.29 6.35
C PHE A 98 -11.23 -4.30 6.67
N TYR A 99 -11.25 -3.16 5.99
CA TYR A 99 -12.27 -2.15 6.19
C TYR A 99 -13.65 -2.61 5.70
N VAL A 100 -13.73 -3.26 4.54
CA VAL A 100 -15.00 -3.82 4.04
C VAL A 100 -15.58 -4.82 5.04
N ILE A 101 -14.74 -5.71 5.58
CA ILE A 101 -15.16 -6.66 6.64
C ILE A 101 -15.66 -5.90 7.87
N SER A 102 -14.98 -4.84 8.27
CA SER A 102 -15.37 -4.01 9.43
C SER A 102 -16.72 -3.31 9.20
N VAL A 103 -16.99 -2.80 7.99
CA VAL A 103 -18.29 -2.20 7.65
C VAL A 103 -19.42 -3.22 7.73
N PHE A 104 -19.19 -4.44 7.23
CA PHE A 104 -20.17 -5.54 7.33
C PHE A 104 -20.36 -6.07 8.76
N TYR A 105 -19.36 -5.91 9.62
CA TYR A 105 -19.47 -6.25 11.03
C TYR A 105 -20.34 -5.24 11.80
N VAL A 106 -20.21 -3.94 11.48
CA VAL A 106 -20.92 -2.85 12.16
C VAL A 106 -22.34 -2.65 11.65
N MET A 107 -22.59 -2.85 10.35
CA MET A 107 -23.90 -2.63 9.73
C MET A 107 -24.51 -3.92 9.16
N PRO A 108 -25.84 -4.10 9.19
CA PRO A 108 -26.51 -5.20 8.53
C PRO A 108 -26.15 -5.24 7.03
N PHE A 109 -25.94 -6.43 6.49
CA PHE A 109 -25.44 -6.64 5.13
C PHE A 109 -26.14 -5.79 4.06
N GLY A 110 -27.48 -5.75 4.07
CA GLY A 110 -28.25 -4.93 3.11
C GLY A 110 -27.92 -3.45 3.22
N ASN A 111 -27.94 -2.90 4.44
CA ASN A 111 -27.64 -1.48 4.68
C ASN A 111 -26.17 -1.15 4.35
N ALA A 112 -25.23 -2.02 4.74
CA ALA A 112 -23.82 -1.87 4.39
C ALA A 112 -23.62 -1.81 2.88
N TRP A 113 -24.29 -2.70 2.14
CA TRP A 113 -24.20 -2.76 0.69
C TRP A 113 -24.78 -1.51 0.02
N PHE A 114 -26.01 -1.14 0.36
CA PHE A 114 -26.68 0.03 -0.22
C PHE A 114 -25.96 1.33 0.14
N ASN A 115 -25.56 1.50 1.40
CA ASN A 115 -24.82 2.69 1.83
C ASN A 115 -23.43 2.74 1.20
N GLY A 116 -22.72 1.62 1.09
CA GLY A 116 -21.40 1.57 0.46
C GLY A 116 -21.40 1.99 -1.02
N ILE A 117 -22.46 1.65 -1.77
CA ILE A 117 -22.64 2.11 -3.15
C ILE A 117 -23.11 3.58 -3.18
N ARG A 118 -24.16 3.91 -2.42
CA ARG A 118 -24.80 5.23 -2.45
C ARG A 118 -23.88 6.34 -1.95
N LEU A 119 -23.06 6.06 -0.94
CA LEU A 119 -22.14 7.03 -0.34
C LEU A 119 -20.77 7.05 -1.06
N GLY A 120 -20.54 6.13 -2.00
CA GLY A 120 -19.36 6.16 -2.87
C GLY A 120 -18.14 5.40 -2.33
N LEU A 121 -18.27 4.70 -1.20
CA LEU A 121 -17.18 3.90 -0.62
C LEU A 121 -16.69 2.82 -1.59
N PHE A 122 -17.57 1.95 -2.09
CA PHE A 122 -17.15 0.85 -2.97
C PHE A 122 -16.56 1.35 -4.31
N PRO A 123 -17.11 2.38 -4.97
CA PRO A 123 -16.43 3.04 -6.08
C PRO A 123 -15.02 3.53 -5.74
N CYS A 124 -14.82 4.16 -4.58
CA CYS A 124 -13.51 4.62 -4.11
C CYS A 124 -12.52 3.45 -3.95
N ILE A 125 -12.96 2.34 -3.34
CA ILE A 125 -12.16 1.12 -3.21
C ILE A 125 -11.80 0.56 -4.59
N LEU A 126 -12.77 0.49 -5.51
CA LEU A 126 -12.56 -0.04 -6.85
C LEU A 126 -11.51 0.76 -7.62
N ILE A 127 -11.58 2.09 -7.57
CA ILE A 127 -10.59 2.99 -8.17
C ILE A 127 -9.22 2.70 -7.56
N SER A 128 -9.13 2.62 -6.24
CA SER A 128 -7.85 2.38 -5.57
C SER A 128 -7.21 1.05 -5.97
N LEU A 129 -8.00 -0.03 -5.98
CA LEU A 129 -7.51 -1.36 -6.37
C LEU A 129 -7.11 -1.39 -7.85
N ALA A 130 -7.88 -0.73 -8.73
CA ALA A 130 -7.55 -0.63 -10.14
C ALA A 130 -6.20 0.09 -10.35
N VAL A 131 -5.95 1.20 -9.66
CA VAL A 131 -4.67 1.92 -9.75
C VAL A 131 -3.53 1.09 -9.18
N LEU A 132 -3.71 0.42 -8.04
CA LEU A 132 -2.68 -0.47 -7.47
C LEU A 132 -2.33 -1.62 -8.42
N PHE A 133 -3.33 -2.22 -9.07
CA PHE A 133 -3.14 -3.35 -9.98
C PHE A 133 -2.56 -2.93 -11.34
N TYR A 134 -3.10 -1.88 -11.96
CA TYR A 134 -2.67 -1.43 -13.29
C TYR A 134 -1.51 -0.42 -13.26
N GLY A 135 -1.05 -0.01 -12.08
CA GLY A 135 -0.01 1.01 -11.91
C GLY A 135 1.29 0.76 -12.67
N GLU A 136 1.71 -0.50 -12.84
CA GLU A 136 2.88 -0.84 -13.66
C GLU A 136 2.74 -0.48 -15.14
N ARG A 137 1.51 -0.40 -15.65
CA ARG A 137 1.22 0.03 -17.03
C ARG A 137 1.05 1.54 -17.14
N LEU A 138 0.79 2.23 -16.02
CA LEU A 138 0.56 3.67 -15.98
C LEU A 138 1.87 4.47 -15.93
N LEU A 139 2.95 3.89 -15.39
CA LEU A 139 4.26 4.52 -15.33
C LEU A 139 5.25 3.77 -16.24
N PRO A 140 6.00 4.46 -17.12
CA PRO A 140 7.06 3.81 -17.89
C PRO A 140 8.13 3.26 -16.94
N LYS A 141 8.60 2.02 -17.22
CA LYS A 141 9.76 1.46 -16.52
C LYS A 141 11.00 2.28 -16.91
N ASN A 142 11.54 3.02 -15.95
CA ASN A 142 12.86 3.64 -16.05
C ASN A 142 13.96 2.63 -15.69
#